data_AF-A0A1N7E752-F1
#
_entry.id   AF-A0A1N7E752-F1
#
_cell.length_a   1.000
_cell.length_b   1.000
_cell.length_c   1.000
_cell.angle_alpha   90.00
_cell.angle_beta   90.00
_cell.angle_gamma   90.00
#
_symmetry.space_group_name_H-M   'P 1'
#
loop_
_entity.id
_entity.type
_entity.pdbx_description
1 polymer ?
#
loop_
_entity_poly.entity_id
_entity_poly.type
_entity_poly.pdbx_seq_one_letter_code
_entity_poly.pdbx_strand_id
1 'polypeptide(L)' 'MVVPIQALRGMGVVTRLRVLVQNEAELYECRNCGTKFDAEPEACPACDSSEIAHYVF' A
#
# COMPACT_ATOMS: atom_id res chain seq x y z
N MET A 1 -18.06 7.78 35.76
CA MET A 1 -18.13 8.63 34.54
C MET A 1 -18.50 7.72 33.37
N VAL A 2 -19.72 7.87 32.83
CA VAL A 2 -20.19 7.16 31.64
C VAL A 2 -20.08 8.11 30.45
N VAL A 3 -19.43 7.69 29.36
CA VAL A 3 -19.26 8.50 28.14
C VAL A 3 -20.45 8.25 27.21
N PRO A 4 -21.12 9.28 26.65
CA PRO A 4 -22.30 9.10 25.79
C PRO A 4 -21.93 8.68 24.36
N ILE A 5 -22.59 7.63 23.87
CA ILE A 5 -22.48 7.09 22.51
C ILE A 5 -23.35 7.92 21.55
N GLN A 6 -23.05 9.21 21.38
CA GLN A 6 -23.75 10.06 20.43
C GLN A 6 -22.90 10.35 19.19
N ALA A 7 -23.41 9.85 18.06
CA ALA A 7 -23.34 10.44 16.74
C ALA A 7 -21.96 10.59 16.07
N LEU A 8 -21.55 9.55 15.35
CA LEU A 8 -20.78 9.72 14.11
C LEU A 8 -21.56 9.10 12.95
N ARG A 9 -22.44 9.93 12.38
CA ARG A 9 -23.00 9.78 11.05
C ARG A 9 -21.86 10.02 10.06
N GLY A 10 -21.26 8.95 9.55
CA GLY A 10 -20.23 9.02 8.49
C GLY A 10 -20.72 8.30 7.24
N MET A 11 -21.20 9.04 6.24
CA MET A 11 -21.28 8.54 4.87
C MET A 11 -19.84 8.45 4.34
N GLY A 12 -19.25 7.26 4.39
CA GLY A 12 -18.01 6.98 3.67
C GLY A 12 -18.36 6.50 2.27
N VAL A 13 -18.38 7.41 1.30
CA VAL A 13 -18.46 7.04 -0.12
C VAL A 13 -17.16 6.29 -0.44
N VAL A 14 -17.20 4.95 -0.44
CA VAL A 14 -16.15 4.16 -1.07
C VAL A 14 -16.40 4.25 -2.57
N THR A 15 -16.13 5.42 -3.14
CA THR A 15 -16.17 5.67 -4.58
C THR A 15 -15.26 4.62 -5.18
N ARG A 16 -15.82 3.78 -6.06
CA ARG A 16 -15.15 2.66 -6.73
C ARG A 16 -13.89 3.13 -7.48
N LEU A 17 -12.78 3.25 -6.77
CA LEU A 17 -11.46 3.51 -7.33
C LEU A 17 -10.84 2.18 -7.75
N ARG A 18 -11.43 1.54 -8.77
CA ARG A 18 -10.92 0.26 -9.32
C ARG A 18 -10.48 0.36 -10.78
N VAL A 19 -10.54 1.55 -11.38
CA VAL A 19 -10.36 1.75 -12.83
C VAL A 19 -9.09 2.55 -13.18
N LEU A 20 -8.44 3.19 -12.19
CA LEU A 20 -7.20 3.95 -12.44
C LEU A 20 -5.91 3.18 -12.09
N VAL A 21 -6.02 1.97 -11.51
CA VAL A 21 -4.85 1.09 -11.33
C VAL A 21 -4.56 0.44 -12.68
N GLN A 22 -4.04 1.24 -13.61
CA GLN A 22 -3.55 0.76 -14.88
C GLN A 22 -2.16 0.14 -14.66
N ASN A 23 -2.07 -1.17 -14.91
CA ASN A 23 -0.92 -1.81 -15.54
C ASN A 23 0.46 -1.74 -14.86
N GLU A 24 0.53 -2.01 -13.57
CA GLU A 24 1.74 -2.58 -12.98
C GLU A 24 1.38 -4.00 -12.53
N ALA A 25 1.46 -4.94 -13.48
CA ALA A 25 1.26 -6.37 -13.26
C ALA A 25 2.32 -6.96 -12.30
N GLU A 26 3.32 -6.15 -11.96
CA GLU A 26 4.45 -6.46 -11.10
C GLU A 26 4.54 -5.37 -10.04
N LEU A 27 4.64 -5.76 -8.77
CA LEU A 27 4.88 -4.86 -7.64
C LEU A 27 6.06 -5.39 -6.85
N TYR A 28 7.01 -4.52 -6.54
CA TYR A 28 8.17 -4.84 -5.74
C TYR A 28 8.07 -4.14 -4.38
N GLU A 29 8.33 -4.87 -3.29
CA GLU A 29 8.24 -4.38 -1.92
C GLU A 29 9.46 -4.81 -1.10
N CYS A 30 10.11 -3.87 -0.42
CA CYS A 30 11.20 -4.19 0.50
C CYS A 30 10.67 -4.86 1.77
N ARG A 31 11.17 -6.05 2.09
CA ARG A 31 10.79 -6.80 3.31
C ARG A 31 11.34 -6.18 4.59
N ASN A 32 12.34 -5.32 4.49
CA ASN A 32 12.99 -4.70 5.64
C ASN A 32 12.29 -3.40 6.08
N CYS A 33 11.96 -2.52 5.14
CA CYS A 33 11.39 -1.20 5.46
C CYS A 33 9.96 -0.97 4.92
N GLY A 34 9.45 -1.85 4.06
CA GLY A 34 8.10 -1.75 3.48
C GLY A 34 7.96 -0.74 2.33
N THR A 35 9.06 -0.18 1.82
CA THR A 35 9.03 0.69 0.63
C THR A 35 8.57 -0.12 -0.59
N LYS A 36 7.72 0.48 -1.43
CA LYS A 36 7.16 -0.12 -2.65
C LYS A 36 7.67 0.59 -3.89
N PHE A 37 7.87 -0.15 -4.96
CA PHE A 37 8.39 0.34 -6.23
C PHE A 37 7.85 -0.51 -7.37
N ASP A 38 7.73 0.13 -8.54
CA ASP A 38 7.12 -0.46 -9.73
C ASP A 38 8.16 -0.99 -10.73
N ALA A 39 9.44 -0.96 -10.35
CA ALA A 39 10.56 -1.51 -11.12
C ALA A 39 11.47 -2.33 -10.21
N GLU A 40 12.11 -3.37 -10.75
CA GLU A 40 13.04 -4.24 -10.03
C GLU A 40 14.33 -3.47 -9.64
N PRO A 41 14.60 -3.24 -8.34
CA PRO A 41 15.86 -2.65 -7.92
C PRO A 41 16.86 -3.70 -7.44
N GLU A 42 18.15 -3.47 -7.64
CA GLU A 42 19.22 -4.33 -7.08
C GLU A 42 19.24 -4.31 -5.54
N ALA A 43 18.88 -3.16 -4.95
CA ALA A 43 18.74 -2.97 -3.51
C ALA A 43 17.69 -1.90 -3.21
N CYS A 44 17.10 -1.94 -2.02
CA CYS A 44 16.12 -0.96 -1.61
C CYS A 44 16.75 0.44 -1.48
N PRO A 45 16.31 1.46 -2.24
CA PRO A 45 16.90 2.80 -2.19
C PRO A 45 16.67 3.54 -0.86
N ALA A 46 15.81 3.01 0.00
CA ALA A 46 15.49 3.62 1.30
C ALA A 46 16.31 3.05 2.47
N CYS A 47 16.79 1.80 2.37
CA CYS A 47 17.47 1.14 3.48
C CYS A 47 18.62 0.21 3.06
N ASP A 48 18.99 0.21 1.78
CA ASP A 48 20.05 -0.59 1.16
C ASP A 48 19.90 -2.12 1.33
N SER A 49 18.72 -2.59 1.74
CA SER A 49 18.44 -4.02 1.87
C SER A 49 18.23 -4.68 0.51
N SER A 50 18.81 -5.87 0.31
CA SER A 50 18.60 -6.74 -0.85
C SER A 50 17.35 -7.63 -0.72
N GLU A 51 16.66 -7.59 0.42
CA GLU A 51 15.49 -8.43 0.69
C GLU A 51 14.23 -7.82 0.07
N ILE A 52 13.99 -8.12 -1.20
CA ILE A 52 12.88 -7.58 -2.00
C ILE A 52 11.88 -8.70 -2.32
N ALA A 53 10.60 -8.45 -2.04
CA ALA A 53 9.49 -9.28 -2.47
C ALA A 53 8.98 -8.80 -3.84
N HIS A 54 8.75 -9.74 -4.75
CA HIS A 54 8.16 -9.47 -6.06
C HIS A 54 6.80 -10.16 -6.16
N TYR A 55 5.75 -9.40 -6.47
CA TYR A 55 4.38 -9.88 -6.65
C TYR A 55 3.97 -9.72 -8.11
N VAL A 56 3.53 -10.82 -8.73
CA VAL A 56 2.96 -10.86 -10.08
C VAL A 56 1.47 -11.17 -9.96
N PHE A 57 0.62 -10.37 -10.60
CA PHE A 57 -0.85 -10.43 -10.47
C PHE A 57 -1.58 -11.13 -11.62
#